data_AF-A0A962AQT5-F1
#
_entry.id   AF-A0A962AQT5-F1
#
_cell.length_a   1.000
_cell.length_b   1.000
_cell.length_c   1.000
_cell.angle_alpha   90.00
_cell.angle_beta   90.00
_cell.angle_gamma   90.00
#
_symmetry.space_group_name_H-M   'P 1'
#
loop_
_entity.id
_entity.type
_entity.pdbx_description
1 polymer ?
#
loop_
_entity_poly.entity_id
_entity_poly.type
_entity_poly.pdbx_seq_one_letter_code
_entity_poly.pdbx_strand_id
1 'polypeptide(L)' 'MRLLFIGDVVGRAGRAVLLERLPDLRRRWKLDFVVVNSENAAGGFGITEAIADEFLAAGADCMTLG' A
#
# COMPACT_ATOMS: atom_id res chain seq x y z
N MET A 1 -19.84 1.56 -3.18
CA MET A 1 -18.44 1.33 -3.55
C MET A 1 -17.56 2.37 -2.85
N ARG A 2 -16.60 1.93 -2.03
CA ARG A 2 -15.71 2.76 -1.21
C ARG A 2 -14.27 2.47 -1.59
N LEU A 3 -13.61 3.46 -2.19
CA LEU A 3 -12.22 3.37 -2.62
C LEU A 3 -11.33 4.12 -1.63
N LEU A 4 -10.17 3.55 -1.32
CA LEU A 4 -9.08 4.25 -0.65
C LEU A 4 -7.89 4.36 -1.61
N PHE A 5 -7.40 5.58 -1.78
CA PHE A 5 -6.13 5.84 -2.46
C PHE A 5 -5.11 6.27 -1.41
N ILE A 6 -3.98 5.57 -1.36
CA ILE A 6 -2.84 5.88 -0.51
C ILE A 6 -1.77 6.50 -1.41
N GLY A 7 -1.34 7.72 -1.07
CA GLY A 7 -0.23 8.39 -1.75
C GLY A 7 1.10 7.70 -1.48
N ASP A 8 2.19 8.33 -1.90
CA ASP A 8 3.53 7.75 -1.90
C ASP A 8 3.92 7.02 -0.61
N VAL A 9 4.18 5.74 -0.74
CA VAL A 9 4.77 4.94 0.31
C VAL A 9 6.29 5.03 0.19
N VAL A 10 6.91 5.75 1.13
CA VAL A 10 8.36 6.03 1.07
C VAL A 10 9.15 5.16 2.05
N GLY A 11 10.02 4.31 1.49
CA GLY A 11 11.01 3.53 2.23
C GLY A 11 10.46 2.64 3.35
N ARG A 12 11.30 2.29 4.32
CA ARG A 12 10.93 1.38 5.42
C ARG A 12 9.80 1.93 6.29
N ALA A 13 9.81 3.25 6.58
CA ALA A 13 8.83 3.87 7.45
C ALA A 13 7.41 3.83 6.84
N GLY A 14 7.28 4.18 5.56
CA GLY A 14 6.00 4.11 4.86
C GLY A 14 5.48 2.67 4.78
N ARG A 15 6.35 1.71 4.43
CA ARG A 15 5.99 0.28 4.38
C ARG A 15 5.47 -0.22 5.72
N ALA A 16 6.18 0.06 6.82
CA ALA A 16 5.78 -0.40 8.15
C ALA A 16 4.37 0.09 8.54
N VAL A 17 4.09 1.39 8.33
CA VAL A 17 2.77 1.95 8.63
C VAL A 17 1.69 1.36 7.73
N LEU A 18 1.96 1.16 6.44
CA LEU A 18 0.99 0.58 5.52
C LEU A 18 0.62 -0.85 5.95
N LEU A 19 1.62 -1.71 6.17
CA LEU A 19 1.41 -3.10 6.57
C LEU A 19 0.70 -3.23 7.91
N GLU A 20 0.98 -2.34 8.86
CA GLU A 20 0.32 -2.33 10.17
C GLU A 20 -1.14 -1.86 10.09
N ARG A 21 -1.42 -0.81 9.31
CA ARG A 21 -2.68 -0.05 9.42
C ARG A 21 -3.71 -0.40 8.34
N LEU A 22 -3.28 -0.77 7.15
CA LEU A 22 -4.18 -1.01 6.02
C LEU A 22 -5.23 -2.12 6.30
N PRO A 23 -4.88 -3.29 6.88
CA PRO A 23 -5.87 -4.34 7.14
C PRO A 23 -7.02 -3.87 8.04
N ASP A 24 -6.70 -3.09 9.07
CA ASP A 24 -7.69 -2.53 9.99
C ASP A 24 -8.54 -1.42 9.34
N LEU A 25 -7.91 -0.53 8.56
CA LEU A 25 -8.63 0.50 7.81
C LEU A 25 -9.62 -0.11 6.82
N ARG A 26 -9.21 -1.15 6.08
CA ARG A 26 -10.07 -1.89 5.14
C ARG A 26 -11.32 -2.42 5.82
N ARG A 27 -11.16 -3.08 6.98
CA ARG A 27 -12.28 -3.59 7.79
C ARG A 27 -13.16 -2.49 8.34
N ARG A 28 -12.59 -1.48 9.00
CA ARG A 28 -13.36 -0.43 9.69
C ARG A 28 -14.15 0.44 8.72
N TRP A 29 -13.56 0.77 7.57
CA TRP A 29 -14.19 1.63 6.58
C TRP A 29 -14.99 0.86 5.53
N LYS A 30 -14.96 -0.48 5.58
CA LYS A 30 -15.64 -1.38 4.62
C LYS A 30 -15.23 -1.02 3.18
N LEU A 31 -13.93 -0.96 2.94
CA LEU A 31 -13.38 -0.60 1.64
C LEU A 31 -13.60 -1.73 0.63
N ASP A 32 -14.00 -1.36 -0.58
CA ASP A 32 -14.22 -2.28 -1.70
C ASP A 32 -12.98 -2.39 -2.59
N PHE A 33 -12.14 -1.34 -2.63
CA PHE A 33 -10.91 -1.30 -3.44
C PHE A 33 -9.87 -0.35 -2.83
N VAL A 34 -8.59 -0.73 -2.89
CA VAL A 34 -7.45 0.02 -2.34
C VAL A 34 -6.36 0.16 -3.39
N VAL A 35 -5.96 1.40 -3.67
CA VAL A 35 -4.84 1.76 -4.54
C VAL A 35 -3.70 2.33 -3.71
N VAL A 36 -2.47 1.95 -4.01
CA VAL A 36 -1.26 2.41 -3.31
C VAL A 36 -0.21 2.91 -4.32
N ASN A 37 0.19 4.18 -4.25
CA ASN A 37 1.40 4.62 -4.97
C ASN A 37 2.64 4.05 -4.28
N SER A 38 3.40 3.25 -5.01
CA SER A 38 4.53 2.48 -4.50
C SER A 38 5.87 2.85 -5.14
N GLU A 39 5.95 3.96 -5.89
CA GLU A 39 7.15 4.36 -6.65
C GLU A 39 8.39 4.60 -5.77
N ASN A 40 8.22 4.81 -4.46
CA ASN A 40 9.29 5.12 -3.51
C ASN A 40 9.47 4.05 -2.41
N ALA A 41 8.86 2.87 -2.56
CA ALA A 41 8.76 1.88 -1.49
C ALA A 41 10.08 1.15 -1.21
N ALA A 42 10.92 0.92 -2.22
CA ALA A 42 12.22 0.26 -2.11
C ALA A 42 13.34 1.26 -1.76
N GLY A 43 13.55 1.50 -0.47
CA GLY A 43 14.65 2.38 -0.03
C GLY A 43 14.53 3.84 -0.50
N GLY A 44 13.34 4.28 -0.93
CA GLY A 44 13.09 5.61 -1.46
C GLY A 44 13.13 5.72 -2.99
N PHE A 45 13.32 4.62 -3.73
CA PHE A 45 13.26 4.61 -5.19
C PHE A 45 12.85 3.24 -5.75
N GLY A 46 11.78 3.21 -6.52
CA GLY A 46 11.18 2.01 -7.11
C GLY A 46 10.47 1.11 -6.10
N ILE A 47 10.15 -0.10 -6.56
CA ILE A 47 9.53 -1.18 -5.80
C ILE A 47 10.22 -2.50 -6.17
N THR A 48 10.25 -3.47 -5.25
CA THR A 48 10.65 -4.85 -5.54
C THR A 48 9.43 -5.78 -5.52
N GLU A 49 9.52 -6.93 -6.19
CA GLU A 49 8.45 -7.95 -6.19
C GLU A 49 8.03 -8.34 -4.76
N ALA A 50 8.99 -8.60 -3.87
CA ALA A 50 8.71 -8.91 -2.47
C ALA A 50 7.91 -7.82 -1.75
N ILE A 51 8.17 -6.53 -2.03
CA ILE A 51 7.40 -5.42 -1.44
C ILE A 51 5.99 -5.37 -2.03
N ALA A 52 5.84 -5.63 -3.33
CA ALA A 52 4.54 -5.68 -3.98
C ALA A 52 3.67 -6.79 -3.37
N ASP A 53 4.24 -7.97 -3.15
CA ASP A 53 3.56 -9.10 -2.51
C ASP A 53 3.14 -8.78 -1.08
N GLU A 54 4.00 -8.11 -0.31
CA GLU A 54 3.66 -7.62 1.05
C GLU A 54 2.45 -6.68 1.02
N PHE A 55 2.37 -5.76 0.05
CA PHE A 55 1.28 -4.79 -0.04
C PHE A 55 -0.04 -5.45 -0.44
N LEU A 56 0.01 -6.38 -1.41
CA LEU A 56 -1.14 -7.19 -1.81
C LEU A 56 -1.66 -8.01 -0.63
N ALA A 57 -0.76 -8.67 0.12
CA ALA A 57 -1.12 -9.42 1.32
C ALA A 57 -1.73 -8.55 2.43
N ALA A 58 -1.30 -7.29 2.55
CA ALA A 58 -1.88 -6.32 3.50
C ALA A 58 -3.26 -5.77 3.05
N GLY A 59 -3.69 -6.08 1.83
CA GLY A 59 -5.02 -5.72 1.33
C GLY A 59 -5.05 -4.52 0.38
N ALA A 60 -3.93 -4.19 -0.26
CA ALA A 60 -3.93 -3.39 -1.49
C ALA A 60 -4.47 -4.24 -2.65
N ASP A 61 -5.26 -3.64 -3.54
CA ASP A 61 -5.77 -4.32 -4.73
C ASP A 61 -5.04 -3.88 -6.01
N CYS A 62 -4.41 -2.70 -5.98
CA CYS A 62 -3.65 -2.15 -7.09
C CYS A 62 -2.48 -1.31 -6.59
N MET A 63 -1.36 -1.38 -7.29
CA MET A 63 -0.20 -0.53 -7.07
C MET A 63 0.03 0.33 -8.30
N THR A 64 0.14 1.64 -8.11
CA THR A 64 0.58 2.58 -9.14
C THR A 64 2.05 2.94 -8.91
N LEU A 65 2.68 3.46 -9.96
CA LEU A 65 4.03 4.03 -9.94
C LEU A 65 3.99 5.45 -10.52
N GLY A 66 5.16 6.03 -10.80
CA GLY A 66 5.38 7.28 -11.53
C GLY A 66 6.03 7.07 -12.90
#